data_AF-V5HW77-F1
#
_entry.id   AF-V5HW77-F1
#
_cell.length_a   1.000
_cell.length_b   1.000
_cell.length_c   1.000
_cell.angle_alpha   90.00
_cell.angle_beta   90.00
_cell.angle_gamma   90.00
#
_symmetry.space_group_name_H-M   'P 1'
#
loop_
_entity.id
_entity.type
_entity.pdbx_description
1 polymer ?
#
loop_
_entity_poly.entity_id
_entity_poly.type
_entity_poly.pdbx_seq_one_letter_code
_entity_poly.pdbx_strand_id
1 'polypeptide(L)'
;SFFPLLWRIVRPFLSQRTVDKVLIFAKDGWRELMRDTFEPEGLPKHWGGDMLGPDGDPRCTDKVCPGGQVPKCPQMGPDAFSQVISSRDAWELRVPIQQSKSQLRWNFHVQRGDLAFDLRYLPPKDDEKPEASEEPLTKPQRLTGQQEGSLHCDKPGTYVLHFDNSFSWLTSKNLTYTVEVQPPEETP
;
A
#
# COMPACT_ATOMS: atom_id res chain seq x y z
N SER A 1 -9.32 12.49 29.74
CA SER A 1 -8.04 11.77 29.92
C SER A 1 -8.29 10.27 29.82
N PHE A 2 -7.59 9.57 28.92
CA PHE A 2 -7.77 8.13 28.65
C PHE A 2 -6.87 7.23 29.51
N PHE A 3 -5.73 7.76 30.00
CA PHE A 3 -4.69 6.97 30.67
C PHE A 3 -5.15 6.20 31.92
N PRO A 4 -6.00 6.74 32.83
CA PRO A 4 -6.46 5.97 34.00
C PRO A 4 -7.25 4.71 33.64
N LEU A 5 -7.97 4.72 32.52
CA LEU A 5 -8.69 3.56 32.00
C LEU A 5 -7.69 2.51 31.47
N LEU A 6 -6.71 2.95 30.67
CA LEU A 6 -5.66 2.08 30.15
C LEU A 6 -4.83 1.43 31.28
N TRP A 7 -4.47 2.21 32.30
CA TRP A 7 -3.71 1.70 33.44
C TRP A 7 -4.46 0.59 34.20
N ARG A 8 -5.79 0.69 34.33
CA ARG A 8 -6.62 -0.39 34.92
C ARG A 8 -6.59 -1.68 34.10
N ILE A 9 -6.41 -1.58 32.77
CA ILE A 9 -6.29 -2.74 31.87
C ILE A 9 -4.90 -3.36 31.97
N VAL A 10 -3.84 -2.55 32.05
CA VAL A 10 -2.45 -3.03 32.05
C VAL A 10 -1.99 -3.52 33.43
N ARG A 11 -2.41 -2.86 34.52
CA ARG A 11 -1.95 -3.13 35.89
C ARG A 11 -2.04 -4.60 36.32
N PRO A 12 -3.11 -5.37 36.01
CA PRO A 12 -3.21 -6.79 36.38
C PRO A 12 -2.07 -7.67 35.81
N PHE A 13 -1.42 -7.22 34.74
CA PHE A 13 -0.31 -7.95 34.10
C PHE A 13 1.07 -7.56 34.66
N LEU A 14 1.14 -6.61 35.60
CA LEU A 14 2.39 -6.10 36.17
C LEU A 14 2.57 -6.60 37.62
N SER A 15 3.79 -7.02 37.96
CA SER A 15 4.14 -7.33 39.35
C SER A 15 4.15 -6.07 40.21
N GLN A 16 3.95 -6.20 41.53
CA GLN A 16 4.01 -5.05 42.44
C GLN A 16 5.38 -4.34 42.34
N ARG A 17 6.48 -5.11 42.26
CA ARG A 17 7.84 -4.58 42.05
C ARG A 17 7.97 -3.74 40.77
N THR A 18 7.20 -4.06 39.72
CA THR A 18 7.18 -3.29 38.48
C THR A 18 6.33 -2.04 38.63
N VAL A 19 5.15 -2.17 39.25
CA VAL A 19 4.22 -1.05 39.51
C VAL A 19 4.91 0.04 40.33
N ASP A 20 5.68 -0.33 41.34
CA ASP A 20 6.39 0.61 42.22
C ASP A 20 7.44 1.47 41.48
N LYS A 21 7.85 1.06 40.27
CA LYS A 21 8.80 1.80 39.41
C LYS A 21 8.11 2.70 38.39
N VAL A 22 6.79 2.62 38.24
CA VAL A 22 6.06 3.40 37.24
C VAL A 22 5.74 4.77 37.80
N LEU A 23 6.34 5.81 37.21
CA LEU A 23 6.07 7.21 37.51
C LEU A 23 5.14 7.79 36.44
N ILE A 24 4.00 8.33 36.87
CA ILE A 24 2.98 8.90 35.97
C ILE A 24 2.96 10.40 36.14
N PHE A 25 3.32 11.11 35.08
CA PHE A 25 3.33 12.57 35.03
C PHE A 25 2.12 13.10 34.27
N ALA A 26 1.70 14.31 34.65
CA ALA A 26 0.71 15.08 33.91
C ALA A 26 1.40 15.88 32.80
N LYS A 27 1.09 17.17 32.66
CA LYS A 27 1.68 18.02 31.62
C LYS A 27 3.14 18.40 31.91
N ASP A 28 3.48 18.57 33.19
CA ASP A 28 4.73 19.14 33.67
C ASP A 28 5.48 18.15 34.59
N GLY A 29 6.75 18.44 34.92
CA GLY A 29 7.57 17.66 35.87
C GLY A 29 8.32 16.48 35.26
N TRP A 30 7.87 15.95 34.12
CA TRP A 30 8.53 14.83 33.46
C TRP A 30 9.83 15.24 32.75
N ARG A 31 9.93 16.47 32.23
CA ARG A 31 11.12 16.93 31.50
C ARG A 31 12.30 17.13 32.44
N GLU A 32 12.04 17.64 33.63
CA GLU A 32 13.02 17.86 34.68
C GLU A 32 13.59 16.53 35.17
N LEU A 33 12.71 15.54 35.43
CA LEU A 33 13.16 14.19 35.80
C LEU A 33 14.01 13.56 34.69
N MET A 34 13.62 13.71 33.42
CA MET A 34 14.39 13.15 32.30
C MET A 34 15.79 13.77 32.22
N ARG A 35 15.93 15.09 32.45
CA ARG A 35 17.25 15.76 32.50
C ARG A 35 18.09 15.37 33.71
N ASP A 36 17.48 15.08 34.85
CA ASP A 36 18.18 14.64 36.07
C ASP A 36 18.62 13.17 35.96
N THR A 37 17.84 12.35 35.27
CA THR A 37 18.10 10.91 35.13
C THR A 37 19.08 10.59 34.00
N PHE A 38 19.07 11.37 32.92
CA PHE A 38 19.84 11.08 31.70
C PHE A 38 20.73 12.26 31.31
N GLU A 39 21.92 11.96 30.79
CA GLU A 39 22.83 12.96 30.23
C GLU A 39 22.16 13.71 29.06
N PRO A 40 22.21 15.06 29.02
CA PRO A 40 21.54 15.86 27.98
C PRO A 40 21.94 15.47 26.56
N GLU A 41 23.20 15.12 26.34
CA GLU A 41 23.76 14.75 25.03
C GLU A 41 23.26 13.39 24.54
N GLY A 42 22.79 12.53 25.45
CA GLY A 42 22.24 11.20 25.15
C GLY A 42 20.73 11.18 24.94
N LEU A 43 20.03 12.29 25.20
CA LEU A 43 18.57 12.37 25.17
C LEU A 43 18.08 13.24 23.99
N PRO A 44 17.13 12.79 23.14
CA PRO A 44 16.61 13.61 22.06
C PRO A 44 16.04 14.94 22.54
N LYS A 45 16.27 16.01 21.77
CA LYS A 45 15.79 17.36 22.09
C LYS A 45 14.27 17.42 22.30
N HIS A 46 13.51 16.63 21.56
CA HIS A 46 12.06 16.50 21.73
C HIS A 46 11.66 16.10 23.17
N TRP A 47 12.43 15.20 23.78
CA TRP A 47 12.21 14.66 25.13
C TRP A 47 12.93 15.46 26.23
N GLY A 48 13.57 16.58 25.88
CA GLY A 48 14.15 17.51 26.85
C GLY A 48 15.67 17.46 26.99
N GLY A 49 16.38 16.70 26.14
CA GLY A 49 17.84 16.77 26.06
C GLY A 49 18.33 17.75 24.99
N ASP A 50 19.55 17.51 24.51
CA ASP A 50 20.24 18.32 23.49
C ASP A 50 20.60 17.52 22.23
N MET A 51 20.39 16.20 22.23
CA MET A 51 20.68 15.34 21.08
C MET A 51 19.79 15.70 19.88
N LEU A 52 20.41 15.81 18.71
CA LEU A 52 19.76 15.96 17.41
C LEU A 52 20.13 14.77 16.52
N GLY A 53 19.18 14.29 15.73
CA GLY A 53 19.42 13.30 14.68
C GLY A 53 20.04 13.94 13.43
N PRO A 54 20.20 13.15 12.36
CA PRO A 54 20.58 13.66 11.03
C PRO A 54 19.73 14.87 10.64
N ASP A 55 20.34 15.81 9.92
CA ASP A 55 19.70 17.06 9.46
C ASP A 55 19.08 17.92 10.57
N GLY A 56 19.51 17.74 11.82
CA GLY A 56 19.02 18.51 12.96
C GLY A 56 17.65 18.05 13.48
N ASP A 57 17.23 16.81 13.21
CA ASP A 57 15.95 16.27 13.69
C ASP A 57 15.90 16.20 15.23
N PRO A 58 15.04 17.00 15.91
CA PRO A 58 14.96 17.00 17.37
C PRO A 58 14.35 15.73 17.96
N ARG A 59 13.69 14.89 17.14
CA ARG A 59 13.10 13.62 17.60
C ARG A 59 14.04 12.44 17.46
N CYS A 60 15.14 12.59 16.71
CA CYS A 60 16.06 11.50 16.40
C CYS A 60 15.31 10.30 15.80
N THR A 61 14.52 10.53 14.75
CA THR A 61 13.66 9.52 14.11
C THR A 61 14.45 8.38 13.46
N ASP A 62 15.73 8.60 13.21
CA ASP A 62 16.70 7.57 12.82
C ASP A 62 16.87 6.49 13.90
N LYS A 63 16.66 6.83 15.18
CA LYS A 63 16.74 5.91 16.34
C LYS A 63 15.39 5.58 16.93
N VAL A 64 14.47 6.55 16.97
CA VAL A 64 13.15 6.42 17.59
C VAL A 64 12.08 6.50 16.52
N CYS A 65 11.59 5.35 16.07
CA CYS A 65 10.52 5.29 15.08
C CYS A 65 9.23 5.90 15.66
N PRO A 66 8.67 6.97 15.05
CA PRO A 66 7.43 7.60 15.54
C PRO A 66 6.18 6.76 15.23
N GLY A 67 6.34 5.59 14.61
CA GLY A 67 5.25 4.86 13.98
C GLY A 67 4.72 5.63 12.77
N GLY A 68 3.46 5.38 12.43
CA GLY A 68 2.81 6.00 11.29
C GLY A 68 1.65 5.17 10.78
N GLN A 69 1.02 5.62 9.70
CA GLN A 69 0.00 4.82 9.04
C GLN A 69 0.66 3.59 8.41
N VAL A 70 0.27 2.40 8.86
CA VAL A 70 0.72 1.15 8.23
C VAL A 70 0.14 1.12 6.81
N PRO A 71 0.97 0.87 5.77
CA PRO A 71 0.47 0.72 4.41
C PRO A 71 -0.64 -0.34 4.33
N LYS A 72 -1.69 -0.06 3.55
CA LYS A 72 -2.87 -0.94 3.45
C LYS A 72 -2.53 -2.34 2.91
N CYS A 73 -1.42 -2.50 2.19
CA CYS A 73 -0.89 -3.77 1.74
C CYS A 73 0.65 -3.74 1.84
N PRO A 74 1.25 -4.29 2.91
CA PRO A 74 2.71 -4.23 3.13
C PRO A 74 3.54 -4.95 2.06
N GLN A 75 2.91 -5.82 1.27
CA GLN A 75 3.52 -6.61 0.20
C GLN A 75 3.60 -5.85 -1.12
N MET A 76 2.91 -4.71 -1.24
CA MET A 76 2.90 -3.87 -2.42
C MET A 76 3.66 -2.58 -2.12
N GLY A 77 4.48 -2.13 -3.06
CA GLY A 77 5.31 -0.94 -2.91
C GLY A 77 4.50 0.34 -2.61
N PRO A 78 5.15 1.42 -2.18
CA PRO A 78 4.49 2.68 -1.84
C PRO A 78 3.69 3.29 -3.01
N ASP A 79 4.05 2.96 -4.25
CA ASP A 79 3.43 3.48 -5.48
C ASP A 79 2.19 2.68 -5.93
N ALA A 80 1.65 1.82 -5.06
CA ALA A 80 0.49 1.00 -5.38
C ALA A 80 -0.82 1.81 -5.38
N PHE A 81 -1.62 1.62 -6.43
CA PHE A 81 -2.94 2.19 -6.56
C PHE A 81 -3.99 1.34 -5.84
N SER A 82 -5.11 1.95 -5.46
CA SER A 82 -6.25 1.26 -4.85
C SER A 82 -7.53 1.54 -5.63
N GLN A 83 -8.30 0.50 -5.90
CA GLN A 83 -9.60 0.57 -6.58
C GLN A 83 -10.64 -0.24 -5.81
N VAL A 84 -11.85 0.30 -5.70
CA VAL A 84 -13.01 -0.43 -5.18
C VAL A 84 -13.91 -0.80 -6.34
N ILE A 85 -14.26 -2.08 -6.45
CA ILE A 85 -15.19 -2.60 -7.47
C ILE A 85 -16.46 -2.99 -6.75
N SER A 86 -17.56 -2.31 -7.08
CA SER A 86 -18.85 -2.51 -6.43
C SER A 86 -19.40 -3.92 -6.67
N SER A 87 -20.34 -4.37 -5.83
CA SER A 87 -21.11 -5.58 -6.13
C SER A 87 -21.81 -5.43 -7.48
N ARG A 88 -21.83 -6.49 -8.29
CA ARG A 88 -22.46 -6.51 -9.62
C ARG A 88 -21.81 -5.58 -10.66
N ASP A 89 -20.60 -5.15 -10.42
CA ASP A 89 -19.87 -4.19 -11.27
C ASP A 89 -18.56 -4.79 -11.80
N ALA A 90 -17.96 -4.13 -12.78
CA ALA A 90 -16.66 -4.45 -13.32
C ALA A 90 -15.83 -3.18 -13.53
N TRP A 91 -14.51 -3.32 -13.49
CA TRP A 91 -13.60 -2.20 -13.68
C TRP A 91 -12.49 -2.57 -14.67
N GLU A 92 -12.19 -1.63 -15.55
CA GLU A 92 -11.19 -1.77 -16.60
C GLU A 92 -10.04 -0.81 -16.36
N LEU A 93 -8.83 -1.35 -16.28
CA LEU A 93 -7.61 -0.57 -16.39
C LEU A 93 -7.10 -0.63 -17.83
N ARG A 94 -7.15 0.51 -18.51
CA ARG A 94 -6.72 0.64 -19.90
C ARG A 94 -5.28 1.15 -19.96
N VAL A 95 -4.41 0.38 -20.60
CA VAL A 95 -2.97 0.66 -20.70
C VAL A 95 -2.61 0.86 -22.17
N PRO A 96 -2.44 2.11 -22.64
CA PRO A 96 -1.98 2.40 -23.99
C PRO A 96 -0.52 1.98 -24.17
N ILE A 97 -0.25 1.19 -25.20
CA ILE A 97 1.08 0.74 -25.60
C ILE A 97 1.38 1.29 -26.99
N GLN A 98 2.43 2.09 -27.11
CA GLN A 98 2.83 2.73 -28.37
C GLN A 98 3.82 1.89 -29.17
N GLN A 99 4.70 1.16 -28.50
CA GLN A 99 5.76 0.38 -29.14
C GLN A 99 5.38 -1.10 -29.16
N SER A 100 5.44 -1.72 -30.33
CA SER A 100 5.35 -3.17 -30.46
C SER A 100 6.49 -3.84 -29.71
N LYS A 101 6.26 -5.03 -29.16
CA LYS A 101 7.20 -5.81 -28.36
C LYS A 101 7.55 -5.21 -26.99
N SER A 102 6.82 -4.20 -26.53
CA SER A 102 6.84 -3.82 -25.11
C SER A 102 6.39 -4.98 -24.22
N GLN A 103 6.82 -4.98 -22.96
CA GLN A 103 6.34 -5.92 -21.96
C GLN A 103 5.45 -5.20 -20.94
N LEU A 104 4.20 -5.63 -20.84
CA LEU A 104 3.26 -5.20 -19.81
C LEU A 104 3.39 -6.12 -18.60
N ARG A 105 3.58 -5.56 -17.40
CA ARG A 105 3.63 -6.30 -16.13
C ARG A 105 2.58 -5.77 -15.18
N TRP A 106 1.99 -6.66 -14.40
CA TRP A 106 1.04 -6.30 -13.37
C TRP A 106 1.26 -7.12 -12.11
N ASN A 107 1.00 -6.49 -10.97
CA ASN A 107 0.89 -7.13 -9.68
C ASN A 107 -0.31 -6.52 -8.96
N PHE A 108 -1.25 -7.35 -8.55
CA PHE A 108 -2.43 -6.92 -7.82
C PHE A 108 -2.76 -7.83 -6.64
N HIS A 109 -3.47 -7.28 -5.66
CA HIS A 109 -3.93 -7.98 -4.48
C HIS A 109 -5.41 -7.70 -4.25
N VAL A 110 -6.21 -8.77 -4.18
CA VAL A 110 -7.62 -8.72 -3.78
C VAL A 110 -7.69 -8.94 -2.26
N GLN A 111 -8.08 -7.89 -1.51
CA GLN A 111 -8.04 -7.95 -0.04
C GLN A 111 -8.93 -9.04 0.56
N ARG A 112 -10.12 -9.27 0.00
CA ARG A 112 -11.07 -10.29 0.48
C ARG A 112 -11.95 -10.83 -0.65
N GLY A 113 -12.15 -12.13 -0.63
CA GLY A 113 -12.89 -12.85 -1.67
C GLY A 113 -12.11 -12.87 -2.98
N ASP A 114 -12.84 -12.92 -4.08
CA ASP A 114 -12.28 -13.14 -5.41
C ASP A 114 -12.82 -12.14 -6.44
N LEU A 115 -12.07 -11.96 -7.52
CA LEU A 115 -12.44 -11.22 -8.72
C LEU A 115 -12.20 -12.11 -9.93
N ALA A 116 -13.07 -12.02 -10.93
CA ALA A 116 -12.75 -12.59 -12.24
C ALA A 116 -11.82 -11.61 -12.96
N PHE A 117 -10.74 -12.14 -13.54
CA PHE A 117 -9.72 -11.36 -14.22
C PHE A 117 -9.45 -11.91 -15.61
N ASP A 118 -9.37 -11.03 -16.59
CA ASP A 118 -8.94 -11.32 -17.95
C ASP A 118 -8.21 -10.14 -18.60
N LEU A 119 -7.44 -10.46 -19.62
CA LEU A 119 -6.76 -9.51 -20.48
C LEU A 119 -7.47 -9.42 -21.81
N ARG A 120 -7.58 -8.20 -22.31
CA ARG A 120 -8.17 -7.92 -23.62
C ARG A 120 -7.33 -6.89 -24.37
N TYR A 121 -7.48 -6.87 -25.68
CA TYR A 121 -6.81 -5.96 -26.57
C TYR A 121 -7.84 -5.12 -27.32
N LEU A 122 -7.67 -3.80 -27.23
CA LEU A 122 -8.44 -2.82 -27.96
C LEU A 122 -7.53 -2.20 -29.02
N PRO A 123 -7.74 -2.51 -30.30
CA PRO A 123 -6.97 -1.91 -31.38
C PRO A 123 -7.17 -0.38 -31.40
N PRO A 124 -6.19 0.38 -31.91
CA PRO A 124 -6.38 1.81 -32.15
C PRO A 124 -7.62 2.06 -33.00
N LYS A 125 -8.36 3.14 -32.72
CA LYS A 125 -9.46 3.55 -33.58
C LYS A 125 -8.90 3.89 -34.96
N ASP A 126 -9.35 3.16 -35.95
CA ASP A 126 -9.01 3.38 -37.35
C ASP A 126 -10.27 3.85 -38.07
N ASP A 127 -10.23 5.05 -38.66
CA ASP A 127 -11.37 5.62 -39.39
C ASP A 127 -11.76 4.75 -40.61
N GLU A 128 -10.83 3.90 -41.10
CA GLU A 128 -11.09 2.95 -42.19
C GLU A 128 -11.71 1.62 -41.71
N LYS A 129 -11.64 1.31 -40.41
CA LYS A 129 -12.21 0.09 -39.79
C LYS A 129 -12.98 0.40 -38.50
N PRO A 130 -14.21 0.91 -38.63
CA PRO A 130 -15.03 1.29 -37.47
C PRO A 130 -15.50 0.09 -36.61
N GLU A 131 -15.36 -1.15 -37.09
CA GLU A 131 -15.82 -2.37 -36.40
C GLU A 131 -14.71 -3.08 -35.60
N ALA A 132 -13.55 -2.46 -35.41
CA ALA A 132 -12.47 -3.07 -34.63
C ALA A 132 -12.92 -3.26 -33.17
N SER A 133 -13.36 -4.48 -32.85
CA SER A 133 -13.95 -4.86 -31.56
C SER A 133 -12.88 -5.39 -30.62
N GLU A 134 -13.18 -5.32 -29.33
CA GLU A 134 -12.30 -5.76 -28.25
C GLU A 134 -12.01 -7.27 -28.36
N GLU A 135 -10.73 -7.63 -28.41
CA GLU A 135 -10.26 -9.00 -28.59
C GLU A 135 -9.84 -9.60 -27.24
N PRO A 136 -10.41 -10.74 -26.80
CA PRO A 136 -9.96 -11.40 -25.58
C PRO A 136 -8.58 -12.06 -25.78
N LEU A 137 -7.62 -11.71 -24.92
CA LEU A 137 -6.28 -12.31 -24.91
C LEU A 137 -6.19 -13.51 -23.96
N THR A 138 -6.95 -13.48 -22.87
CA THR A 138 -7.05 -14.59 -21.92
C THR A 138 -8.51 -14.92 -21.62
N LYS A 139 -8.76 -16.11 -21.08
CA LYS A 139 -10.07 -16.46 -20.53
C LYS A 139 -10.22 -15.86 -19.13
N PRO A 140 -11.42 -15.41 -18.73
CA PRO A 140 -11.70 -14.99 -17.36
C PRO A 140 -11.38 -16.07 -16.34
N GLN A 141 -10.60 -15.71 -15.32
CA GLN A 141 -10.24 -16.58 -14.20
C GLN A 141 -10.62 -15.94 -12.87
N ARG A 142 -11.20 -16.71 -11.95
CA ARG A 142 -11.50 -16.25 -10.59
C ARG A 142 -10.24 -16.34 -9.74
N LEU A 143 -9.75 -15.19 -9.29
CA LEU A 143 -8.49 -15.08 -8.56
C LEU A 143 -8.71 -14.46 -7.17
N THR A 144 -7.91 -14.91 -6.21
CA THR A 144 -7.92 -14.43 -4.81
C THR A 144 -6.51 -14.01 -4.40
N GLY A 145 -6.40 -13.16 -3.39
CA GLY A 145 -5.11 -12.77 -2.81
C GLY A 145 -4.23 -12.02 -3.81
N GLN A 146 -2.91 -12.21 -3.70
CA GLN A 146 -1.92 -11.57 -4.56
C GLN A 146 -1.71 -12.37 -5.85
N GLN A 147 -1.63 -11.65 -6.97
CA GLN A 147 -1.43 -12.19 -8.31
C GLN A 147 -0.42 -11.31 -9.04
N GLU A 148 0.47 -11.95 -9.79
CA GLU A 148 1.46 -11.30 -10.64
C GLU A 148 1.41 -11.92 -12.03
N GLY A 149 1.64 -11.12 -13.06
CA GLY A 149 1.75 -11.61 -14.42
C GLY A 149 2.42 -10.61 -15.35
N SER A 150 2.72 -11.10 -16.55
CA SER A 150 3.23 -10.26 -17.63
C SER A 150 2.76 -10.74 -18.99
N LEU A 151 2.76 -9.83 -19.96
CA LEU A 151 2.38 -10.08 -21.34
C LEU A 151 3.34 -9.34 -22.28
N HIS A 152 3.80 -10.02 -23.32
CA HIS A 152 4.48 -9.37 -24.43
C HIS A 152 3.44 -8.75 -25.38
N CYS A 153 3.52 -7.45 -25.57
CA CYS A 153 2.58 -6.68 -26.37
C CYS A 153 3.03 -6.69 -27.84
N ASP A 154 2.56 -7.68 -28.62
CA ASP A 154 2.97 -7.83 -30.03
C ASP A 154 2.59 -6.63 -30.91
N LYS A 155 1.48 -5.96 -30.58
CA LYS A 155 0.91 -4.86 -31.36
C LYS A 155 0.75 -3.58 -30.52
N PRO A 156 0.98 -2.39 -31.10
CA PRO A 156 0.57 -1.12 -30.51
C PRO A 156 -0.95 -1.01 -30.43
N GLY A 157 -1.47 -0.52 -29.30
CA GLY A 157 -2.89 -0.44 -29.02
C GLY A 157 -3.15 -0.32 -27.53
N THR A 158 -4.38 -0.54 -27.09
CA THR A 158 -4.73 -0.48 -25.67
C THR A 158 -4.90 -1.89 -25.12
N TYR A 159 -4.12 -2.25 -24.11
CA TYR A 159 -4.29 -3.51 -23.38
C TYR A 159 -5.15 -3.23 -22.15
N VAL A 160 -6.17 -4.05 -21.94
CA VAL A 160 -7.16 -3.86 -20.87
C VAL A 160 -7.01 -4.97 -19.85
N LEU A 161 -6.71 -4.59 -18.62
CA LEU A 161 -6.83 -5.46 -17.46
C LEU A 161 -8.26 -5.31 -16.93
N HIS A 162 -9.07 -6.33 -17.16
CA HIS A 162 -10.48 -6.33 -16.79
C HIS A 162 -10.68 -7.10 -15.49
N PHE A 163 -11.30 -6.43 -14.51
CA PHE A 163 -11.59 -6.99 -13.19
C PHE A 163 -13.10 -6.99 -12.96
N ASP A 164 -13.68 -8.18 -12.88
CA ASP A 164 -15.12 -8.41 -12.86
C ASP A 164 -15.59 -8.90 -11.47
N ASN A 165 -16.56 -8.19 -10.91
CA ASN A 165 -17.27 -8.51 -9.68
C ASN A 165 -18.79 -8.69 -9.91
N SER A 166 -19.22 -8.87 -11.16
CA SER A 166 -20.61 -9.05 -11.60
C SER A 166 -21.32 -10.21 -10.89
N PHE A 167 -20.56 -11.22 -10.46
CA PHE A 167 -21.06 -12.39 -9.75
C PHE A 167 -21.27 -12.16 -8.25
N SER A 168 -20.73 -11.10 -7.65
CA SER A 168 -20.92 -10.80 -6.23
C SER A 168 -22.20 -9.99 -6.01
N TRP A 169 -23.12 -10.54 -5.23
CA TRP A 169 -24.43 -9.92 -5.00
C TRP A 169 -24.40 -8.82 -3.93
N LEU A 170 -23.58 -8.98 -2.89
CA LEU A 170 -23.65 -8.17 -1.66
C LEU A 170 -22.33 -7.51 -1.28
N THR A 171 -21.22 -7.89 -1.91
CA THR A 171 -19.87 -7.47 -1.47
C THR A 171 -19.11 -6.79 -2.58
N SER A 172 -18.65 -5.58 -2.31
CA SER A 172 -17.61 -4.92 -3.10
C SER A 172 -16.24 -5.56 -2.84
N LYS A 173 -15.31 -5.39 -3.78
CA LYS A 173 -13.93 -5.87 -3.68
C LYS A 173 -12.96 -4.70 -3.68
N ASN A 174 -12.01 -4.74 -2.75
CA ASN A 174 -10.89 -3.81 -2.73
C ASN A 174 -9.70 -4.45 -3.44
N LEU A 175 -9.31 -3.84 -4.54
CA LEU A 175 -8.15 -4.19 -5.34
C LEU A 175 -7.04 -3.19 -5.04
N THR A 176 -5.85 -3.68 -4.73
CA THR A 176 -4.63 -2.87 -4.74
C THR A 176 -3.78 -3.35 -5.90
N TYR A 177 -3.23 -2.48 -6.73
CA TYR A 177 -2.52 -2.90 -7.95
C TYR A 177 -1.35 -1.98 -8.32
N THR A 178 -0.43 -2.52 -9.09
CA THR A 178 0.68 -1.84 -9.77
C THR A 178 0.76 -2.36 -11.20
N VAL A 179 1.06 -1.47 -12.15
CA VAL A 179 1.22 -1.81 -13.56
C VAL A 179 2.44 -1.08 -14.09
N GLU A 180 3.26 -1.80 -14.85
CA GLU A 180 4.48 -1.28 -15.47
C GLU A 180 4.50 -1.66 -16.95
N VAL A 181 4.95 -0.73 -17.79
CA VAL A 181 5.22 -0.97 -19.20
C VAL A 181 6.70 -0.80 -19.44
N GLN A 182 7.36 -1.88 -19.85
CA GLN A 182 8.75 -1.86 -20.27
C GLN A 182 8.81 -1.77 -21.80
N PRO A 183 9.45 -0.74 -22.39
CA PRO A 183 9.67 -0.70 -23.83
C PRO A 183 10.56 -1.88 -24.28
N PRO A 184 10.48 -2.28 -25.57
CA PRO A 184 11.40 -3.28 -26.11
C PRO A 184 12.85 -2.83 -25.90
N GLU A 185 13.73 -3.75 -25.51
CA GLU A 185 15.16 -3.44 -25.46
C GLU A 185 15.63 -3.09 -26.88
N GLU A 186 16.25 -1.92 -27.03
CA GLU A 186 16.94 -1.57 -28.26
C GLU A 186 18.11 -2.53 -28.42
N THR A 187 17.96 -3.53 -29.30
CA THR A 187 19.09 -4.32 -29.75
C THR A 187 20.08 -3.37 -30.44
N PRO A 188 21.35 -3.27 -29.99
CA PRO A 188 22.35 -2.41 -30.62
C PRO A 188 22.71 -2.83 -32.04
#